data_AF-A0AB39ZQR6-F1
#
_entry.id   AF-A0AB39ZQR6-F1
#
_cell.length_a   1.000
_cell.length_b   1.000
_cell.length_c   1.000
_cell.angle_alpha   90.00
_cell.angle_beta   90.00
_cell.angle_gamma   90.00
#
_symmetry.space_group_name_H-M   'P 1'
#
loop_
_entity.id
_entity.type
_entity.pdbx_description
1 polymer ?
#
loop_
_entity_poly.entity_id
_entity_poly.type
_entity_poly.pdbx_seq_one_letter_code
_entity_poly.pdbx_strand_id
1 'polypeptide(L)'
;MNILKPAKLKCIVFNQLRHTWTFLLFLCDLLAKIYGTAQPTDHQEQLANQNNNNNNNNNDLIMDQDMPEEEVAQPEEGVVEQLAHGELAIPLLGQPDLIALFQDNQGAGEPMDAASDLDEEEEEDDVDDVDVDYGDTDSESEFEEMFSDESTSSSDELDENRTVLNVSLSPEGTGKPALYSFQPLRLVKCPYKDKHIAGEFPLARSGHRIIASNSHLYSLGGYNPRSALAASRHGRCLLFQELWSYNFATRTWKLELNADNASNMPVELASNALTIHNNVLISHGGTGFPFGESCSNDCYVYCTPSAGATTGVQRLKVRGDLPTAQYGPGIVIHKHFLYTIGGTTGFDYTCDVYRLDLHTGIWENVYISRPEMRDDPEGRYRHEVVYDGKHIFVLGGGTSHSVYDLQRIPAYNLEANCWDYFDTYPDRRAADIEYRNVGYPKPRKCFSCVQHQASNGDIEAFITGGLQGDFSTYFSDIWKLNLRTKHWFRIETASLPRPLYFHSAAHSDNGCMYVFGGIEYNDKEMRRRNDLYKMWMTVPKLSEMCWDAITYYNDNLDLYDRKTLLGAGIPNRFADRLPPQRRRRLDLSQPDPSMLISLYSNPKRARSTTQ
;
A
#
# COMPACT_ATOMS: atom_id res chain seq x y z
N MET A 1 -35.58 18.41 -3.74
CA MET A 1 -34.96 17.40 -2.87
C MET A 1 -33.52 17.85 -2.60
N ASN A 2 -33.18 18.22 -1.36
CA ASN A 2 -31.79 18.55 -1.00
C ASN A 2 -30.99 17.24 -0.88
N ILE A 3 -30.28 16.87 -1.94
CA ILE A 3 -29.45 15.67 -2.07
C ILE A 3 -28.36 15.68 -1.00
N LEU A 4 -27.64 16.78 -0.93
CA LEU A 4 -26.74 17.09 0.17
C LEU A 4 -27.61 17.62 1.30
N LYS A 5 -27.65 16.96 2.45
CA LYS A 5 -28.34 17.48 3.65
C LYS A 5 -27.47 18.62 4.23
N PRO A 6 -27.61 19.90 3.81
CA PRO A 6 -26.58 20.92 4.07
C PRO A 6 -26.56 21.29 5.56
N ALA A 7 -27.71 21.13 6.23
CA ALA A 7 -27.84 21.26 7.67
C ALA A 7 -26.98 20.26 8.47
N LYS A 8 -26.58 19.13 7.86
CA LYS A 8 -25.68 18.13 8.47
C LYS A 8 -24.20 18.39 8.15
N LEU A 9 -23.89 19.12 7.08
CA LEU A 9 -22.51 19.45 6.65
C LEU A 9 -21.91 20.64 7.41
N LYS A 10 -22.54 21.09 8.51
CA LYS A 10 -22.25 22.38 9.14
C LYS A 10 -20.90 22.48 9.87
N CYS A 11 -20.17 21.38 10.08
CA CYS A 11 -18.88 21.46 10.76
C CYS A 11 -17.98 20.25 10.45
N ILE A 12 -16.77 20.50 9.96
CA ILE A 12 -15.65 19.54 10.01
C ILE A 12 -14.83 19.94 11.23
N VAL A 13 -14.78 19.10 12.26
CA VAL A 13 -14.00 19.39 13.48
C VAL A 13 -12.58 18.85 13.33
N PHE A 14 -11.60 19.76 13.34
CA PHE A 14 -10.18 19.45 13.40
C PHE A 14 -9.72 19.41 14.87
N ASN A 15 -9.46 18.22 15.41
CA ASN A 15 -9.01 18.09 16.80
C ASN A 15 -7.55 18.52 16.98
N GLN A 16 -6.69 18.37 15.96
CA GLN A 16 -5.28 18.78 16.05
C GLN A 16 -5.08 20.30 16.01
N LEU A 17 -5.96 21.03 15.33
CA LEU A 17 -5.90 22.50 15.33
C LEU A 17 -6.27 23.11 16.68
N ARG A 18 -6.92 22.35 17.57
CA ARG A 18 -7.19 22.81 18.93
C ARG A 18 -5.88 23.07 19.67
N HIS A 19 -4.91 22.15 19.61
CA HIS A 19 -3.63 22.33 20.29
C HIS A 19 -2.77 23.43 19.68
N THR A 20 -2.75 23.58 18.35
CA THR A 20 -2.01 24.69 17.71
C THR A 20 -2.66 26.04 17.99
N TRP A 21 -3.99 26.14 18.04
CA TRP A 21 -4.67 27.37 18.45
C TRP A 21 -4.50 27.66 19.94
N THR A 22 -4.57 26.66 20.82
CA THR A 22 -4.28 26.87 22.25
C THR A 22 -2.82 27.27 22.46
N PHE A 23 -1.89 26.72 21.68
CA PHE A 23 -0.47 27.10 21.71
C PHE A 23 -0.23 28.50 21.16
N LEU A 24 -0.87 28.87 20.04
CA LEU A 24 -0.84 30.24 19.51
C LEU A 24 -1.47 31.24 20.47
N LEU A 25 -2.60 30.91 21.10
CA LEU A 25 -3.23 31.74 22.11
C LEU A 25 -2.35 31.85 23.36
N PHE A 26 -1.70 30.77 23.79
CA PHE A 26 -0.71 30.79 24.86
C PHE A 26 0.50 31.67 24.50
N LEU A 27 1.02 31.55 23.28
CA LEU A 27 2.14 32.38 22.79
C LEU A 27 1.75 33.84 22.74
N CYS A 28 0.55 34.16 22.24
CA CYS A 28 0.01 35.51 22.21
C CYS A 28 -0.19 36.06 23.63
N ASP A 29 -0.70 35.26 24.57
CA ASP A 29 -0.90 35.68 25.97
C ASP A 29 0.43 35.84 26.72
N LEU A 30 1.43 35.01 26.40
CA LEU A 30 2.80 35.12 26.90
C LEU A 30 3.49 36.37 26.34
N LEU A 31 3.40 36.61 25.04
CA LEU A 31 3.92 37.82 24.39
C LEU A 31 3.22 39.07 24.92
N ALA A 32 1.90 39.04 25.14
CA ALA A 32 1.17 40.14 25.75
C ALA A 32 1.62 40.43 27.19
N LYS A 33 2.02 39.42 27.97
CA LYS A 33 2.61 39.60 29.31
C LYS A 33 4.04 40.16 29.24
N ILE A 34 4.85 39.68 28.30
CA ILE A 34 6.22 40.17 28.08
C ILE A 34 6.22 41.63 27.61
N TYR A 35 5.36 42.00 26.67
CA TYR A 35 5.26 43.38 26.16
C TYR A 35 4.38 44.29 27.02
N GLY A 36 3.44 43.75 27.81
CA GLY A 36 2.60 44.51 28.75
C GLY A 36 3.31 44.90 30.05
N THR A 37 4.51 44.38 30.30
CA THR A 37 5.36 44.74 31.44
C THR A 37 6.41 45.80 31.11
N ALA A 38 6.43 46.30 29.88
CA ALA A 38 7.24 47.44 29.49
C ALA A 38 6.38 48.71 29.42
N GLN A 39 6.14 49.35 30.57
CA GLN A 39 5.95 50.80 30.60
C GLN A 39 7.14 51.48 31.27
N PRO A 40 7.57 52.64 30.75
CA PRO A 40 8.82 53.27 31.13
C PRO A 40 8.63 54.05 32.43
N THR A 41 9.51 53.83 33.41
CA THR A 41 9.65 54.72 34.55
C THR A 41 10.67 55.81 34.21
N ASP A 42 10.20 57.06 34.31
CA ASP A 42 10.98 58.30 34.23
C ASP A 42 12.18 58.30 35.17
N HIS A 43 13.36 58.70 34.65
CA HIS A 43 14.11 59.85 35.16
C HIS A 43 15.45 60.00 34.43
N GLN A 44 15.57 61.09 33.68
CA GLN A 44 16.73 62.00 33.54
C GLN A 44 16.39 62.90 32.34
N GLU A 45 15.70 64.03 32.50
CA GLU A 45 16.23 65.25 33.13
C GLU A 45 17.76 65.35 33.05
N GLN A 46 18.25 65.69 31.86
CA GLN A 46 19.28 66.71 31.64
C GLN A 46 19.45 66.92 30.15
N LEU A 47 19.71 68.17 29.75
CA LEU A 47 19.98 68.64 28.38
C LEU A 47 18.76 69.09 27.55
N ALA A 48 17.84 69.82 28.19
CA ALA A 48 17.02 70.81 27.49
C ALA A 48 17.29 72.19 28.09
N ASN A 49 18.50 72.71 27.84
CA ASN A 49 18.79 74.16 27.86
C ASN A 49 20.25 74.38 27.46
N GLN A 50 20.50 74.56 26.17
CA GLN A 50 21.40 75.60 25.68
C GLN A 50 21.31 75.68 24.14
N ASN A 51 20.91 76.87 23.66
CA ASN A 51 21.27 77.49 22.38
C ASN A 51 20.61 76.87 21.13
N ASN A 52 19.57 77.46 20.52
CA ASN A 52 19.52 78.76 19.83
C ASN A 52 20.79 79.08 19.02
N ASN A 53 20.79 78.76 17.72
CA ASN A 53 20.96 79.68 16.57
C ASN A 53 21.65 79.04 15.34
N ASN A 54 21.16 79.49 14.17
CA ASN A 54 21.84 79.68 12.87
C ASN A 54 21.92 78.53 11.82
N ASN A 55 21.11 78.73 10.77
CA ASN A 55 21.46 78.97 9.36
C ASN A 55 22.40 78.02 8.55
N ASN A 56 21.84 77.61 7.39
CA ASN A 56 22.36 77.59 6.02
C ASN A 56 23.35 76.52 5.49
N ASN A 57 22.97 76.06 4.28
CA ASN A 57 23.74 75.77 3.05
C ASN A 57 24.52 74.46 2.84
N ASN A 58 24.05 73.75 1.79
CA ASN A 58 24.75 73.31 0.56
C ASN A 58 26.09 72.52 0.61
N ASN A 59 26.02 71.36 -0.08
CA ASN A 59 26.92 70.79 -1.11
C ASN A 59 28.30 70.20 -0.79
N ASP A 60 28.60 69.17 -1.61
CA ASP A 60 29.90 68.66 -2.11
C ASP A 60 30.70 67.69 -1.19
N LEU A 61 31.38 66.62 -1.63
CA LEU A 61 31.67 65.95 -2.92
C LEU A 61 32.46 64.62 -2.64
N ILE A 62 32.34 63.60 -3.53
CA ILE A 62 33.37 62.67 -4.08
C ILE A 62 34.06 61.58 -3.20
N MET A 63 33.97 60.31 -3.65
CA MET A 63 35.02 59.34 -4.07
C MET A 63 34.40 57.92 -4.07
N ASP A 64 34.03 57.31 -5.21
CA ASP A 64 34.79 56.69 -6.32
C ASP A 64 35.50 55.36 -6.03
N GLN A 65 35.37 54.46 -7.02
CA GLN A 65 36.09 53.21 -7.37
C GLN A 65 35.62 51.88 -6.78
N ASP A 66 35.67 50.77 -7.50
CA ASP A 66 35.37 50.39 -8.91
C ASP A 66 35.63 48.87 -8.98
N MET A 67 34.76 48.16 -9.69
CA MET A 67 34.89 46.76 -10.12
C MET A 67 35.56 46.71 -11.49
N PRO A 68 36.15 45.57 -11.91
CA PRO A 68 36.29 45.25 -13.32
C PRO A 68 35.30 44.15 -13.76
N GLU A 69 34.57 44.50 -14.82
CA GLU A 69 34.01 43.66 -15.89
C GLU A 69 35.17 43.01 -16.72
N GLU A 70 35.06 42.12 -17.70
CA GLU A 70 34.02 41.53 -18.55
C GLU A 70 34.72 40.38 -19.34
N GLU A 71 34.00 39.44 -19.96
CA GLU A 71 33.98 39.33 -21.43
C GLU A 71 33.13 38.14 -21.93
N VAL A 72 32.45 38.39 -23.04
CA VAL A 72 31.43 37.61 -23.73
C VAL A 72 31.99 37.13 -25.07
N ALA A 73 31.62 35.92 -25.51
CA ALA A 73 31.69 35.55 -26.93
C ALA A 73 30.48 34.67 -27.34
N GLN A 74 30.01 34.91 -28.57
CA GLN A 74 28.82 34.38 -29.25
C GLN A 74 29.15 33.16 -30.17
N PRO A 75 28.16 32.48 -30.78
CA PRO A 75 28.23 31.05 -31.16
C PRO A 75 28.51 30.79 -32.66
N GLU A 76 28.89 29.54 -32.98
CA GLU A 76 28.95 29.00 -34.35
C GLU A 76 28.16 27.69 -34.53
N GLU A 77 27.75 27.45 -35.77
CA GLU A 77 26.74 26.50 -36.26
C GLU A 77 27.28 25.07 -36.55
N GLY A 78 26.45 24.07 -36.24
CA GLY A 78 26.04 22.94 -37.11
C GLY A 78 27.05 21.90 -37.63
N VAL A 79 26.88 20.63 -37.21
CA VAL A 79 26.98 19.43 -38.09
C VAL A 79 26.01 18.34 -37.60
N VAL A 80 25.27 17.75 -38.55
CA VAL A 80 24.38 16.60 -38.41
C VAL A 80 25.17 15.32 -38.68
N GLU A 81 25.13 14.32 -37.80
CA GLU A 81 25.57 12.97 -38.12
C GLU A 81 24.53 11.90 -37.71
N GLN A 82 24.15 11.12 -38.71
CA GLN A 82 23.26 9.96 -38.63
C GLN A 82 24.05 8.73 -38.22
N LEU A 83 23.58 7.97 -37.24
CA LEU A 83 23.93 6.55 -37.11
C LEU A 83 22.66 5.72 -36.91
N ALA A 84 22.52 4.74 -37.80
CA ALA A 84 21.44 3.78 -37.87
C ALA A 84 22.00 2.40 -37.55
N HIS A 85 21.36 1.67 -36.63
CA HIS A 85 21.25 0.21 -36.51
C HIS A 85 20.21 -0.04 -35.39
N GLY A 86 19.15 -0.84 -35.48
CA GLY A 86 18.78 -1.80 -36.50
C GLY A 86 18.50 -3.18 -35.89
N GLU A 87 17.59 -3.30 -34.92
CA GLU A 87 16.98 -4.60 -34.57
C GLU A 87 15.47 -4.43 -34.32
N LEU A 88 14.67 -4.98 -35.23
CA LEU A 88 13.21 -4.97 -35.18
C LEU A 88 12.72 -6.17 -34.37
N ALA A 89 12.19 -5.92 -33.17
CA ALA A 89 11.42 -6.90 -32.43
C ALA A 89 10.10 -7.21 -33.19
N ILE A 90 9.87 -8.49 -33.49
CA ILE A 90 8.64 -8.99 -34.11
C ILE A 90 7.50 -8.89 -33.07
N PRO A 91 6.40 -8.15 -33.31
CA PRO A 91 5.28 -8.13 -32.38
C PRO A 91 4.55 -9.47 -32.42
N LEU A 92 4.35 -10.09 -31.26
CA LEU A 92 3.46 -11.23 -31.07
C LEU A 92 2.02 -10.81 -31.35
N LEU A 93 1.59 -11.00 -32.61
CA LEU A 93 0.21 -10.81 -33.07
C LEU A 93 -0.74 -11.70 -32.25
N GLY A 94 -1.59 -11.08 -31.42
CA GLY A 94 -2.71 -11.77 -30.77
C GLY A 94 -3.01 -11.41 -29.32
N GLN A 95 -2.34 -10.41 -28.73
CA GLN A 95 -2.70 -9.90 -27.41
C GLN A 95 -3.44 -8.55 -27.54
N PRO A 96 -4.41 -8.23 -26.66
CA PRO A 96 -4.77 -6.82 -26.45
C PRO A 96 -3.47 -6.07 -26.15
N ASP A 97 -3.29 -4.94 -26.80
CA ASP A 97 -2.04 -4.18 -26.79
C ASP A 97 -1.64 -3.86 -25.34
N LEU A 98 -0.78 -4.70 -24.74
CA LEU A 98 -0.29 -4.50 -23.37
C LEU A 98 0.37 -3.13 -23.27
N ILE A 99 1.01 -2.68 -24.36
CA ILE A 99 1.57 -1.35 -24.53
C ILE A 99 0.49 -0.27 -24.32
N ALA A 100 -0.72 -0.43 -24.86
CA ALA A 100 -1.80 0.55 -24.67
C ALA A 100 -2.32 0.60 -23.22
N LEU A 101 -2.20 -0.48 -22.44
CA LEU A 101 -2.54 -0.51 -21.01
C LEU A 101 -1.46 0.18 -20.14
N PHE A 102 -0.23 0.31 -20.64
CA PHE A 102 0.94 0.75 -19.89
C PHE A 102 1.60 2.04 -20.43
N GLN A 103 1.01 2.74 -21.39
CA GLN A 103 1.53 4.01 -21.91
C GLN A 103 1.55 5.13 -20.84
N ASP A 104 2.74 5.65 -20.54
CA ASP A 104 2.97 6.86 -19.76
C ASP A 104 2.75 8.12 -20.61
N ASN A 105 1.86 9.03 -20.18
CA ASN A 105 1.86 10.41 -20.66
C ASN A 105 2.98 11.18 -19.96
N GLN A 106 4.19 11.16 -20.52
CA GLN A 106 5.33 11.90 -20.00
C GLN A 106 5.12 13.42 -20.15
N GLY A 107 5.04 14.12 -19.02
CA GLY A 107 5.24 15.56 -18.91
C GLY A 107 6.69 15.83 -18.50
N ALA A 108 7.34 16.74 -19.23
CA ALA A 108 8.76 17.06 -19.25
C ALA A 108 9.45 17.25 -17.89
N GLY A 109 10.65 16.65 -17.78
CA GLY A 109 11.71 17.02 -16.84
C GLY A 109 13.05 16.81 -17.56
N GLU A 110 13.81 17.88 -17.73
CA GLU A 110 15.03 18.00 -18.53
C GLU A 110 16.23 17.22 -17.95
N PRO A 111 17.20 16.79 -18.79
CA PRO A 111 18.34 15.99 -18.38
C PRO A 111 19.45 16.84 -17.74
N MET A 112 20.24 16.25 -16.85
CA MET A 112 21.49 16.82 -16.35
C MET A 112 22.65 15.91 -16.72
N ASP A 113 23.71 16.55 -17.19
CA ASP A 113 24.85 16.00 -17.91
C ASP A 113 25.71 15.01 -17.14
N ALA A 114 26.30 14.11 -17.92
CA ALA A 114 27.32 13.14 -17.52
C ALA A 114 28.68 13.83 -17.37
N ALA A 115 29.41 13.46 -16.31
CA ALA A 115 30.85 13.63 -16.22
C ALA A 115 31.48 12.25 -16.07
N SER A 116 32.34 11.93 -17.03
CA SER A 116 33.29 10.82 -17.01
C SER A 116 34.33 11.03 -15.93
N ASP A 117 34.73 9.97 -15.24
CA ASP A 117 36.12 9.76 -14.85
C ASP A 117 36.41 8.25 -14.81
N LEU A 118 37.48 7.90 -15.50
CA LEU A 118 38.13 6.61 -15.58
C LEU A 118 38.97 6.44 -14.32
N ASP A 119 38.98 5.26 -13.71
CA ASP A 119 40.17 4.71 -13.06
C ASP A 119 40.05 3.18 -13.03
N GLU A 120 41.00 2.54 -13.70
CA GLU A 120 41.26 1.11 -13.76
C GLU A 120 42.10 0.72 -12.53
N GLU A 121 41.68 -0.26 -11.74
CA GLU A 121 42.62 -1.11 -10.99
C GLU A 121 42.13 -2.57 -10.98
N GLU A 122 42.94 -3.42 -11.61
CA GLU A 122 42.91 -4.88 -11.59
C GLU A 122 43.40 -5.39 -10.23
N GLU A 123 42.77 -6.41 -9.65
CA GLU A 123 43.51 -7.47 -8.93
C GLU A 123 42.82 -8.83 -9.09
N GLU A 124 43.67 -9.83 -9.34
CA GLU A 124 43.42 -11.24 -9.65
C GLU A 124 43.21 -12.12 -8.40
N ASP A 125 42.50 -13.23 -8.62
CA ASP A 125 42.64 -14.59 -8.06
C ASP A 125 42.53 -14.85 -6.54
N ASP A 126 41.58 -15.71 -6.15
CA ASP A 126 41.87 -17.14 -5.94
C ASP A 126 40.61 -17.94 -5.53
N VAL A 127 40.53 -19.14 -6.10
CA VAL A 127 39.51 -20.19 -5.94
C VAL A 127 39.79 -21.04 -4.71
N ASP A 128 38.76 -21.43 -3.96
CA ASP A 128 38.77 -22.68 -3.18
C ASP A 128 37.34 -23.23 -3.01
N ASP A 129 37.11 -24.39 -3.61
CA ASP A 129 35.89 -25.19 -3.53
C ASP A 129 35.79 -25.89 -2.16
N VAL A 130 34.64 -25.80 -1.50
CA VAL A 130 34.25 -26.70 -0.41
C VAL A 130 32.79 -27.13 -0.56
N ASP A 131 32.61 -28.37 -1.01
CA ASP A 131 31.35 -29.10 -0.99
C ASP A 131 30.83 -29.26 0.44
N VAL A 132 29.59 -28.83 0.69
CA VAL A 132 28.87 -29.15 1.93
C VAL A 132 27.50 -29.75 1.62
N ASP A 133 27.39 -31.02 2.00
CA ASP A 133 26.24 -31.92 1.92
C ASP A 133 25.07 -31.43 2.81
N TYR A 134 23.93 -31.09 2.22
CA TYR A 134 22.69 -30.79 2.96
C TYR A 134 21.82 -32.03 3.04
N GLY A 135 21.94 -32.73 4.17
CA GLY A 135 21.02 -33.78 4.60
C GLY A 135 19.80 -33.24 5.32
N ASP A 136 18.67 -33.87 5.01
CA ASP A 136 17.41 -34.01 5.76
C ASP A 136 16.44 -32.81 5.92
N THR A 137 15.43 -32.88 5.07
CA THR A 137 14.12 -32.20 5.02
C THR A 137 13.27 -32.49 6.27
N ASP A 138 13.06 -31.49 7.12
CA ASP A 138 12.04 -31.49 8.19
C ASP A 138 11.16 -30.21 8.18
N SER A 139 11.10 -29.47 7.06
CA SER A 139 10.44 -28.14 6.99
C SER A 139 8.92 -28.14 6.81
N GLU A 140 8.29 -29.29 6.54
CA GLU A 140 6.88 -29.34 6.12
C GLU A 140 5.87 -29.21 7.27
N SER A 141 6.20 -29.68 8.48
CA SER A 141 5.21 -29.73 9.58
C SER A 141 4.91 -28.36 10.22
N GLU A 142 5.91 -27.46 10.32
CA GLU A 142 5.73 -26.17 10.99
C GLU A 142 4.88 -25.18 10.17
N PHE A 143 4.92 -25.29 8.84
CA PHE A 143 4.16 -24.41 7.97
C PHE A 143 2.66 -24.76 7.98
N GLU A 144 2.31 -26.05 7.97
CA GLU A 144 0.93 -26.47 8.16
C GLU A 144 0.39 -26.09 9.56
N GLU A 145 1.21 -26.21 10.61
CA GLU A 145 0.85 -25.73 11.96
C GLU A 145 0.52 -24.23 11.98
N MET A 146 1.30 -23.40 11.27
CA MET A 146 1.08 -21.95 11.22
C MET A 146 -0.26 -21.55 10.55
N PHE A 147 -0.80 -22.40 9.69
CA PHE A 147 -2.06 -22.16 8.98
C PHE A 147 -3.24 -23.03 9.46
N SER A 148 -3.01 -24.06 10.26
CA SER A 148 -4.06 -24.98 10.73
C SER A 148 -4.83 -24.42 11.94
N ASP A 149 -6.14 -24.70 11.97
CA ASP A 149 -6.98 -24.51 13.16
C ASP A 149 -7.16 -25.91 13.78
N GLU A 150 -6.54 -26.24 14.91
CA GLU A 150 -6.91 -27.48 15.62
C GLU A 150 -8.39 -27.40 16.03
N SER A 151 -9.17 -28.38 15.59
CA SER A 151 -10.63 -28.34 15.68
C SER A 151 -11.11 -28.54 17.11
N THR A 152 -11.49 -27.47 17.81
CA THR A 152 -12.52 -27.55 18.84
C THR A 152 -13.85 -27.08 18.26
N SER A 153 -14.81 -28.00 18.16
CA SER A 153 -16.20 -27.71 17.78
C SER A 153 -16.82 -26.70 18.77
N SER A 154 -17.03 -25.45 18.37
CA SER A 154 -18.06 -24.60 18.98
C SER A 154 -18.81 -23.75 17.96
N SER A 155 -20.11 -23.66 18.19
CA SER A 155 -21.11 -22.96 17.41
C SER A 155 -21.22 -21.50 17.87
N ASP A 156 -20.19 -20.69 17.66
CA ASP A 156 -20.15 -19.31 18.20
C ASP A 156 -20.02 -18.23 17.12
N GLU A 157 -20.75 -18.35 16.01
CA GLU A 157 -21.01 -17.21 15.12
C GLU A 157 -22.16 -16.30 15.60
N LEU A 158 -22.80 -16.64 16.74
CA LEU A 158 -23.97 -15.93 17.25
C LEU A 158 -23.73 -15.03 18.47
N ASP A 159 -22.53 -15.01 19.06
CA ASP A 159 -22.29 -14.33 20.35
C ASP A 159 -21.33 -13.11 20.30
N GLU A 160 -20.97 -12.61 19.12
CA GLU A 160 -20.08 -11.43 18.96
C GLU A 160 -20.71 -10.08 19.38
N ASN A 161 -21.86 -10.05 20.05
CA ASN A 161 -22.52 -8.81 20.49
C ASN A 161 -22.31 -8.45 21.97
N ARG A 162 -21.52 -9.21 22.73
CA ARG A 162 -21.32 -8.95 24.17
C ARG A 162 -19.87 -9.09 24.61
N THR A 163 -19.01 -8.16 24.18
CA THR A 163 -17.87 -7.61 24.97
C THR A 163 -16.99 -6.69 24.12
N VAL A 164 -17.48 -5.47 23.84
CA VAL A 164 -16.62 -4.31 23.58
C VAL A 164 -17.21 -3.14 24.34
N LEU A 165 -17.00 -3.13 25.66
CA LEU A 165 -17.27 -1.95 26.48
C LEU A 165 -15.97 -1.16 26.62
N ASN A 166 -16.03 0.08 26.14
CA ASN A 166 -15.06 1.19 26.19
C ASN A 166 -13.98 1.23 25.09
N VAL A 167 -14.28 1.85 23.93
CA VAL A 167 -14.08 3.30 23.68
C VAL A 167 -15.04 3.76 22.56
N SER A 168 -16.28 4.00 22.94
CA SER A 168 -17.14 5.07 22.40
C SER A 168 -18.38 5.15 23.26
N LEU A 169 -18.32 5.95 24.32
CA LEU A 169 -19.53 6.40 25.01
C LEU A 169 -20.37 7.19 23.99
N SER A 170 -21.35 6.51 23.40
CA SER A 170 -22.50 7.18 22.82
C SER A 170 -23.34 7.62 24.02
N PRO A 171 -23.63 8.92 24.22
CA PRO A 171 -24.63 9.29 25.19
C PRO A 171 -25.96 8.76 24.67
N GLU A 172 -26.66 7.97 25.49
CA GLU A 172 -28.10 7.80 25.34
C GLU A 172 -28.72 9.21 25.30
N GLY A 173 -29.16 9.64 24.12
CA GLY A 173 -29.64 11.01 23.94
C GLY A 173 -29.80 11.41 22.48
N THR A 174 -31.01 11.20 21.94
CA THR A 174 -31.53 11.74 20.66
C THR A 174 -30.83 11.23 19.38
N GLY A 175 -31.58 10.57 18.50
CA GLY A 175 -31.11 9.93 17.25
C GLY A 175 -30.57 10.88 16.17
N LYS A 176 -29.51 11.64 16.46
CA LYS A 176 -28.71 12.36 15.47
C LYS A 176 -27.38 11.62 15.26
N PRO A 177 -26.95 11.41 14.00
CA PRO A 177 -25.63 10.86 13.72
C PRO A 177 -24.56 11.78 14.34
N ALA A 178 -23.49 11.17 14.87
CA ALA A 178 -22.37 11.91 15.43
C ALA A 178 -21.81 12.92 14.41
N LEU A 179 -21.25 14.02 14.92
CA LEU A 179 -20.61 15.01 14.07
C LEU A 179 -19.33 14.43 13.46
N TYR A 180 -19.10 14.66 12.17
CA TYR A 180 -17.89 14.23 11.49
C TYR A 180 -16.68 14.97 12.06
N SER A 181 -15.66 14.21 12.41
CA SER A 181 -14.37 14.72 12.85
C SER A 181 -13.28 13.98 12.09
N PHE A 182 -12.41 14.74 11.43
CA PHE A 182 -11.25 14.18 10.77
C PHE A 182 -10.15 13.94 11.80
N GLN A 183 -9.60 12.73 11.79
CA GLN A 183 -8.66 12.24 12.78
C GLN A 183 -7.53 11.48 12.08
N PRO A 184 -6.41 12.15 11.78
CA PRO A 184 -5.24 11.48 11.24
C PRO A 184 -4.61 10.58 12.31
N LEU A 185 -3.89 9.55 11.86
CA LEU A 185 -3.20 8.59 12.72
C LEU A 185 -4.11 7.93 13.77
N ARG A 186 -5.39 7.74 13.43
CA ARG A 186 -6.35 6.98 14.22
C ARG A 186 -6.90 5.82 13.37
N LEU A 187 -6.74 4.61 13.88
CA LEU A 187 -7.33 3.42 13.26
C LEU A 187 -8.82 3.32 13.59
N VAL A 188 -9.65 3.14 12.57
CA VAL A 188 -11.11 3.08 12.68
C VAL A 188 -11.63 1.85 11.94
N LYS A 189 -12.51 1.07 12.60
CA LYS A 189 -13.19 -0.07 11.96
C LYS A 189 -14.21 0.41 10.93
N CYS A 190 -14.19 -0.16 9.74
CA CYS A 190 -15.14 0.12 8.67
C CYS A 190 -16.43 -0.71 8.88
N PRO A 191 -17.61 -0.08 9.12
CA PRO A 191 -18.85 -0.79 9.46
C PRO A 191 -19.58 -1.26 8.21
N TYR A 192 -18.90 -2.02 7.34
CA TYR A 192 -19.51 -2.48 6.08
C TYR A 192 -20.54 -3.59 6.31
N LYS A 193 -20.38 -4.40 7.37
CA LYS A 193 -21.29 -5.52 7.69
C LYS A 193 -22.73 -5.07 7.89
N ASP A 194 -22.94 -3.86 8.41
CA ASP A 194 -24.26 -3.25 8.63
C ASP A 194 -25.03 -2.99 7.32
N LYS A 195 -24.32 -2.93 6.18
CA LYS A 195 -24.89 -2.67 4.86
C LYS A 195 -25.16 -3.92 4.04
N HIS A 196 -24.76 -5.08 4.54
CA HIS A 196 -24.79 -6.32 3.79
C HIS A 196 -25.56 -7.41 4.53
N ILE A 197 -26.15 -8.30 3.76
CA ILE A 197 -26.59 -9.59 4.28
C ILE A 197 -25.36 -10.51 4.32
N ALA A 198 -25.34 -11.46 5.25
CA ALA A 198 -24.28 -12.48 5.32
C ALA A 198 -24.10 -13.16 3.94
N GLY A 199 -22.85 -13.21 3.47
CA GLY A 199 -22.50 -13.75 2.15
C GLY A 199 -22.31 -12.70 1.03
N GLU A 200 -22.65 -11.43 1.26
CA GLU A 200 -22.42 -10.35 0.27
C GLU A 200 -21.07 -9.62 0.46
N PHE A 201 -20.15 -10.21 1.22
CA PHE A 201 -18.82 -9.67 1.48
C PHE A 201 -17.81 -10.82 1.65
N PRO A 202 -16.50 -10.56 1.51
CA PRO A 202 -15.50 -11.60 1.61
C PRO A 202 -15.52 -12.29 2.99
N LEU A 203 -15.48 -13.63 2.98
CA LEU A 203 -15.29 -14.43 4.17
C LEU A 203 -13.95 -14.10 4.86
N ALA A 204 -13.89 -14.41 6.16
CA ALA A 204 -12.65 -14.34 6.94
C ALA A 204 -11.53 -15.11 6.25
N ARG A 205 -10.33 -14.51 6.18
CA ARG A 205 -9.23 -15.06 5.38
C ARG A 205 -7.87 -14.58 5.86
N SER A 206 -6.86 -15.39 5.61
CA SER A 206 -5.45 -15.02 5.74
C SER A 206 -4.70 -15.35 4.46
N GLY A 207 -3.50 -14.78 4.31
CA GLY A 207 -2.63 -15.07 3.16
C GLY A 207 -3.09 -14.45 1.83
N HIS A 208 -4.28 -13.85 1.77
CA HIS A 208 -4.75 -12.98 0.69
C HIS A 208 -3.91 -11.71 0.52
N ARG A 209 -4.10 -11.02 -0.61
CA ARG A 209 -3.57 -9.67 -0.84
C ARG A 209 -4.70 -8.67 -1.08
N ILE A 210 -4.51 -7.46 -0.56
CA ILE A 210 -5.34 -6.30 -0.89
C ILE A 210 -4.51 -5.23 -1.56
N ILE A 211 -5.13 -4.49 -2.49
CA ILE A 211 -4.54 -3.32 -3.15
C ILE A 211 -5.63 -2.27 -3.34
N ALA A 212 -5.31 -0.99 -3.28
CA ALA A 212 -6.31 0.07 -3.42
C ALA A 212 -6.05 0.93 -4.65
N SER A 213 -7.13 1.37 -5.28
CA SER A 213 -7.14 2.50 -6.20
C SER A 213 -7.61 3.76 -5.46
N ASN A 214 -7.86 4.83 -6.19
CA ASN A 214 -8.44 6.06 -5.64
C ASN A 214 -9.90 5.92 -5.13
N SER A 215 -10.59 4.82 -5.44
CA SER A 215 -12.04 4.66 -5.24
C SER A 215 -12.44 3.32 -4.64
N HIS A 216 -11.62 2.29 -4.87
CA HIS A 216 -11.90 0.93 -4.43
C HIS A 216 -10.70 0.33 -3.71
N LEU A 217 -10.99 -0.57 -2.78
CA LEU A 217 -10.04 -1.54 -2.26
C LEU A 217 -10.36 -2.90 -2.86
N TYR A 218 -9.39 -3.58 -3.44
CA TYR A 218 -9.55 -4.92 -3.97
C TYR A 218 -8.97 -5.95 -3.01
N SER A 219 -9.61 -7.11 -2.91
CA SER A 219 -9.14 -8.26 -2.12
C SER A 219 -9.13 -9.50 -2.99
N LEU A 220 -7.95 -10.09 -3.15
CA LEU A 220 -7.71 -11.26 -3.99
C LEU A 220 -7.24 -12.44 -3.13
N GLY A 221 -7.88 -13.59 -3.31
CA GLY A 221 -7.36 -14.84 -2.78
C GLY A 221 -7.56 -15.04 -1.27
N GLY A 222 -6.68 -15.86 -0.72
CA GLY A 222 -6.61 -16.23 0.68
C GLY A 222 -7.16 -17.61 1.01
N TYR A 223 -6.98 -17.98 2.27
CA TYR A 223 -7.34 -19.28 2.81
C TYR A 223 -8.17 -19.14 4.08
N ASN A 224 -9.09 -20.09 4.29
CA ASN A 224 -9.72 -20.32 5.58
C ASN A 224 -10.10 -21.82 5.75
N PRO A 225 -9.51 -22.53 6.74
CA PRO A 225 -9.74 -23.96 6.95
C PRO A 225 -11.19 -24.27 7.34
N ARG A 226 -11.88 -23.36 8.03
CA ARG A 226 -13.29 -23.54 8.40
C ARG A 226 -14.20 -23.51 7.17
N SER A 227 -13.84 -22.72 6.15
CA SER A 227 -14.53 -22.77 4.84
C SER A 227 -14.07 -23.95 3.97
N ALA A 228 -12.85 -24.45 4.18
CA ALA A 228 -12.28 -25.56 3.44
C ALA A 228 -13.08 -26.87 3.65
N LEU A 229 -13.62 -27.10 4.86
CA LEU A 229 -14.54 -28.20 5.16
C LEU A 229 -15.84 -28.17 4.33
N ALA A 230 -16.32 -26.99 3.95
CA ALA A 230 -17.47 -26.85 3.06
C ALA A 230 -17.07 -26.98 1.57
N ALA A 231 -15.87 -26.55 1.21
CA ALA A 231 -15.33 -26.62 -0.15
C ALA A 231 -14.93 -28.05 -0.57
N SER A 232 -14.34 -28.85 0.33
CA SER A 232 -13.93 -30.24 0.08
C SER A 232 -15.10 -31.15 -0.29
N ARG A 233 -16.29 -30.90 0.28
CA ARG A 233 -17.54 -31.61 -0.06
C ARG A 233 -17.99 -31.39 -1.51
N HIS A 234 -17.51 -30.34 -2.15
CA HIS A 234 -17.89 -29.95 -3.52
C HIS A 234 -16.74 -30.09 -4.53
N GLY A 235 -15.60 -30.68 -4.14
CA GLY A 235 -14.42 -30.80 -4.99
C GLY A 235 -13.83 -29.46 -5.42
N ARG A 236 -14.01 -28.41 -4.61
CA ARG A 236 -13.53 -27.04 -4.89
C ARG A 236 -12.17 -26.80 -4.23
N CYS A 237 -11.39 -25.90 -4.83
CA CYS A 237 -10.15 -25.39 -4.26
C CYS A 237 -10.40 -24.84 -2.84
N LEU A 238 -9.50 -25.17 -1.91
CA LEU A 238 -9.60 -24.72 -0.52
C LEU A 238 -9.20 -23.24 -0.34
N LEU A 239 -8.64 -22.65 -1.40
CA LEU A 239 -8.35 -21.22 -1.51
C LEU A 239 -9.50 -20.47 -2.17
N PHE A 240 -9.66 -19.21 -1.78
CA PHE A 240 -10.67 -18.32 -2.31
C PHE A 240 -10.33 -17.88 -3.74
N GLN A 241 -10.92 -18.52 -4.74
CA GLN A 241 -10.79 -18.11 -6.15
C GLN A 241 -11.73 -16.96 -6.50
N GLU A 242 -11.48 -15.79 -5.92
CA GLU A 242 -12.34 -14.61 -6.01
C GLU A 242 -11.55 -13.30 -5.88
N LEU A 243 -12.01 -12.30 -6.62
CA LEU A 243 -11.62 -10.90 -6.52
C LEU A 243 -12.82 -10.08 -6.04
N TRP A 244 -12.71 -9.51 -4.86
CA TRP A 244 -13.70 -8.60 -4.29
C TRP A 244 -13.25 -7.15 -4.44
N SER A 245 -14.21 -6.22 -4.61
CA SER A 245 -13.98 -4.78 -4.55
C SER A 245 -14.82 -4.15 -3.44
N TYR A 246 -14.23 -3.25 -2.66
CA TYR A 246 -14.87 -2.44 -1.63
C TYR A 246 -14.86 -0.98 -2.07
N ASN A 247 -16.03 -0.42 -2.33
CA ASN A 247 -16.13 0.98 -2.72
C ASN A 247 -16.08 1.89 -1.49
N PHE A 248 -15.16 2.85 -1.46
CA PHE A 248 -14.97 3.73 -0.31
C PHE A 248 -16.15 4.66 -0.03
N ALA A 249 -16.82 5.14 -1.09
CA ALA A 249 -17.92 6.10 -0.96
C ALA A 249 -19.21 5.43 -0.47
N THR A 250 -19.56 4.27 -1.02
CA THR A 250 -20.76 3.53 -0.62
C THR A 250 -20.52 2.64 0.61
N ARG A 251 -19.26 2.32 0.92
CA ARG A 251 -18.86 1.42 2.01
C ARG A 251 -19.42 0.02 1.86
N THR A 252 -19.45 -0.49 0.63
CA THR A 252 -20.00 -1.81 0.30
C THR A 252 -19.01 -2.63 -0.50
N TRP A 253 -18.99 -3.92 -0.25
CA TRP A 253 -18.30 -4.93 -1.04
C TRP A 253 -19.12 -5.34 -2.27
N LYS A 254 -18.43 -5.81 -3.30
CA LYS A 254 -18.97 -6.44 -4.50
C LYS A 254 -18.00 -7.52 -4.97
N LEU A 255 -18.52 -8.69 -5.32
CA LEU A 255 -17.75 -9.72 -5.99
C LEU A 255 -17.58 -9.32 -7.46
N GLU A 256 -16.34 -9.09 -7.90
CA GLU A 256 -16.04 -8.69 -9.28
C GLU A 256 -15.78 -9.90 -10.15
N LEU A 257 -14.85 -10.77 -9.73
CA LEU A 257 -14.41 -11.94 -10.49
C LEU A 257 -14.38 -13.18 -9.59
N ASN A 258 -14.71 -14.33 -10.15
CA ASN A 258 -14.57 -15.63 -9.53
C ASN A 258 -14.41 -16.72 -10.60
N ALA A 259 -14.20 -17.97 -10.18
CA ALA A 259 -14.05 -19.10 -11.09
C ALA A 259 -15.26 -19.33 -12.01
N ASP A 260 -16.47 -18.89 -11.62
CA ASP A 260 -17.69 -19.06 -12.41
C ASP A 260 -17.80 -18.04 -13.56
N ASN A 261 -17.27 -16.82 -13.38
CA ASN A 261 -17.39 -15.72 -14.34
C ASN A 261 -16.08 -15.33 -15.03
N ALA A 262 -14.94 -15.90 -14.62
CA ALA A 262 -13.62 -15.65 -15.20
C ALA A 262 -12.81 -16.94 -15.32
N SER A 263 -12.62 -17.42 -16.55
CA SER A 263 -12.05 -18.75 -16.82
C SER A 263 -10.57 -18.92 -16.47
N ASN A 264 -9.80 -17.83 -16.35
CA ASN A 264 -8.36 -17.87 -16.04
C ASN A 264 -8.06 -17.48 -14.59
N MET A 265 -9.03 -17.59 -13.67
CA MET A 265 -8.73 -17.39 -12.26
C MET A 265 -7.65 -18.38 -11.80
N PRO A 266 -6.54 -17.90 -11.20
CA PRO A 266 -5.51 -18.80 -10.68
C PRO A 266 -6.01 -19.59 -9.47
N VAL A 267 -5.35 -20.70 -9.20
CA VAL A 267 -5.66 -21.54 -8.03
C VAL A 267 -4.67 -21.27 -6.88
N GLU A 268 -3.47 -20.79 -7.19
CA GLU A 268 -2.35 -20.51 -6.28
C GLU A 268 -2.51 -19.14 -5.57
N LEU A 269 -3.65 -18.96 -4.91
CA LEU A 269 -4.11 -17.67 -4.40
C LEU A 269 -3.80 -17.40 -2.92
N ALA A 270 -2.91 -18.19 -2.32
CA ALA A 270 -2.32 -17.89 -1.02
C ALA A 270 -0.90 -17.35 -1.20
N SER A 271 -0.57 -16.30 -0.44
CA SER A 271 0.76 -15.71 -0.45
C SER A 271 1.19 -15.18 -1.82
N ASN A 272 0.27 -14.90 -2.72
CA ASN A 272 0.58 -14.23 -3.98
C ASN A 272 1.07 -12.80 -3.74
N ALA A 273 1.66 -12.20 -4.77
CA ALA A 273 1.95 -10.78 -4.81
C ALA A 273 0.91 -10.07 -5.69
N LEU A 274 0.55 -8.83 -5.36
CA LEU A 274 -0.46 -8.05 -6.07
C LEU A 274 -0.05 -6.58 -6.13
N THR A 275 -0.12 -6.00 -7.33
CA THR A 275 0.14 -4.58 -7.58
C THR A 275 -0.94 -4.00 -8.49
N ILE A 276 -1.04 -2.68 -8.52
CA ILE A 276 -1.94 -1.94 -9.40
C ILE A 276 -1.13 -0.88 -10.16
N HIS A 277 -1.32 -0.83 -11.47
CA HIS A 277 -0.71 0.17 -12.33
C HIS A 277 -1.72 0.60 -13.38
N ASN A 278 -1.95 1.91 -13.53
CA ASN A 278 -2.97 2.45 -14.44
C ASN A 278 -4.36 1.78 -14.28
N ASN A 279 -4.76 1.49 -13.04
CA ASN A 279 -6.01 0.82 -12.68
C ASN A 279 -6.14 -0.64 -13.19
N VAL A 280 -5.03 -1.22 -13.65
CA VAL A 280 -4.90 -2.63 -14.01
C VAL A 280 -4.22 -3.36 -12.86
N LEU A 281 -4.85 -4.43 -12.37
CA LEU A 281 -4.28 -5.23 -11.29
C LEU A 281 -3.43 -6.34 -11.90
N ILE A 282 -2.23 -6.53 -11.34
CA ILE A 282 -1.30 -7.58 -11.75
C ILE A 282 -0.94 -8.40 -10.52
N SER A 283 -1.14 -9.72 -10.57
CA SER A 283 -0.62 -10.63 -9.55
C SER A 283 0.49 -11.51 -10.10
N HIS A 284 1.38 -11.94 -9.21
CA HIS A 284 2.45 -12.88 -9.53
C HIS A 284 2.68 -13.87 -8.38
N GLY A 285 3.00 -15.10 -8.76
CA GLY A 285 3.32 -16.20 -7.86
C GLY A 285 2.18 -16.58 -6.93
N GLY A 286 2.53 -17.25 -5.83
CA GLY A 286 1.58 -17.78 -4.85
C GLY A 286 1.60 -19.30 -4.81
N THR A 287 0.89 -19.85 -3.84
CA THR A 287 0.80 -21.30 -3.60
C THR A 287 -0.66 -21.76 -3.56
N GLY A 288 -0.87 -23.00 -4.03
CA GLY A 288 -2.07 -23.81 -3.81
C GLY A 288 -2.16 -24.32 -2.37
N PHE A 289 -3.11 -25.23 -2.13
CA PHE A 289 -3.22 -25.99 -0.89
C PHE A 289 -3.14 -27.50 -1.21
N PRO A 290 -2.35 -28.30 -0.47
CA PRO A 290 -1.44 -27.92 0.63
C PRO A 290 -0.37 -26.90 0.21
N PHE A 291 0.13 -26.12 1.17
CA PHE A 291 1.03 -25.00 0.89
C PHE A 291 2.43 -25.50 0.51
N GLY A 292 3.09 -24.87 -0.46
CA GLY A 292 4.39 -25.30 -0.97
C GLY A 292 4.31 -26.37 -2.07
N GLU A 293 3.30 -27.25 -2.05
CA GLU A 293 3.17 -28.34 -3.03
C GLU A 293 2.92 -27.85 -4.47
N SER A 294 2.15 -26.77 -4.64
CA SER A 294 1.79 -26.23 -5.95
C SER A 294 2.05 -24.74 -5.96
N CYS A 295 3.27 -24.35 -6.30
CA CYS A 295 3.65 -22.96 -6.45
C CYS A 295 3.45 -22.48 -7.90
N SER A 296 3.29 -21.18 -8.08
CA SER A 296 3.20 -20.54 -9.41
C SER A 296 4.35 -19.56 -9.63
N ASN A 297 4.76 -19.37 -10.88
CA ASN A 297 5.55 -18.23 -11.36
C ASN A 297 4.79 -17.44 -12.44
N ASP A 298 3.48 -17.66 -12.56
CA ASP A 298 2.68 -16.98 -13.56
C ASP A 298 2.35 -15.53 -13.18
N CYS A 299 2.09 -14.72 -14.19
CA CYS A 299 1.54 -13.38 -14.04
C CYS A 299 0.10 -13.33 -14.56
N TYR A 300 -0.79 -12.74 -13.77
CA TYR A 300 -2.19 -12.57 -14.12
C TYR A 300 -2.57 -11.10 -14.12
N VAL A 301 -3.28 -10.67 -15.16
CA VAL A 301 -3.89 -9.36 -15.28
C VAL A 301 -5.38 -9.45 -15.02
N TYR A 302 -5.88 -8.64 -14.11
CA TYR A 302 -7.31 -8.56 -13.77
C TYR A 302 -7.88 -7.25 -14.27
N CYS A 303 -8.80 -7.36 -15.24
CA CYS A 303 -9.57 -6.25 -15.75
C CYS A 303 -10.90 -6.19 -14.99
N THR A 304 -11.12 -5.08 -14.29
CA THR A 304 -12.37 -4.80 -13.57
C THR A 304 -13.22 -3.80 -14.35
N PRO A 305 -14.54 -3.70 -14.11
CA PRO A 305 -15.38 -2.69 -14.77
C PRO A 305 -14.87 -1.26 -14.57
N SER A 306 -14.24 -0.99 -13.42
CA SER A 306 -13.58 0.28 -13.11
C SER A 306 -12.40 0.60 -14.04
N ALA A 307 -11.75 -0.41 -14.64
CA ALA A 307 -10.64 -0.25 -15.57
C ALA A 307 -11.08 0.14 -16.99
N GLY A 308 -12.39 0.24 -17.27
CA GLY A 308 -12.90 0.62 -18.59
C GLY A 308 -12.66 -0.43 -19.70
N ALA A 309 -12.15 -1.61 -19.34
CA ALA A 309 -11.85 -2.72 -20.23
C ALA A 309 -12.86 -3.87 -20.05
N THR A 310 -12.82 -4.86 -20.95
CA THR A 310 -13.61 -6.10 -20.82
C THR A 310 -13.23 -6.80 -19.50
N THR A 311 -14.21 -6.96 -18.63
CA THR A 311 -14.04 -7.63 -17.33
C THR A 311 -13.55 -9.06 -17.52
N GLY A 312 -12.50 -9.45 -16.80
CA GLY A 312 -11.97 -10.80 -16.86
C GLY A 312 -10.56 -10.92 -16.31
N VAL A 313 -10.02 -12.14 -16.40
CA VAL A 313 -8.64 -12.45 -16.01
C VAL A 313 -7.89 -13.00 -17.21
N GLN A 314 -6.67 -12.50 -17.39
CA GLN A 314 -5.75 -12.95 -18.43
C GLN A 314 -4.45 -13.42 -17.80
N ARG A 315 -4.06 -14.66 -18.05
CA ARG A 315 -2.70 -15.12 -17.80
C ARG A 315 -1.78 -14.54 -18.88
N LEU A 316 -0.74 -13.84 -18.46
CA LEU A 316 0.26 -13.29 -19.39
C LEU A 316 1.06 -14.45 -20.00
N LYS A 317 1.28 -14.39 -21.31
CA LYS A 317 2.21 -15.30 -21.97
C LYS A 317 3.59 -14.70 -21.87
N VAL A 318 4.43 -15.31 -21.05
CA VAL A 318 5.79 -14.85 -20.76
C VAL A 318 6.83 -15.87 -21.24
N ARG A 319 8.06 -15.43 -21.45
CA ARG A 319 9.23 -16.25 -21.85
C ARG A 319 10.51 -15.67 -21.22
N GLY A 320 11.66 -16.28 -21.50
CA GLY A 320 12.96 -15.84 -20.96
C GLY A 320 13.32 -16.58 -19.67
N ASP A 321 14.04 -15.90 -18.79
CA ASP A 321 14.56 -16.47 -17.54
C ASP A 321 13.52 -16.31 -16.43
N LEU A 322 12.48 -17.15 -16.47
CA LEU A 322 11.39 -17.09 -15.50
C LEU A 322 11.91 -17.40 -14.09
N PRO A 323 11.43 -16.69 -13.05
CA PRO A 323 11.69 -17.09 -11.69
C PRO A 323 11.13 -18.49 -11.42
N THR A 324 11.78 -19.23 -10.53
CA THR A 324 11.23 -20.49 -10.01
C THR A 324 9.84 -20.26 -9.44
N ALA A 325 8.94 -21.22 -9.64
CA ALA A 325 7.59 -21.17 -9.08
C ALA A 325 7.66 -21.08 -7.55
N GLN A 326 7.15 -19.99 -7.00
CA GLN A 326 7.33 -19.64 -5.59
C GLN A 326 6.19 -18.80 -5.05
N TYR A 327 6.18 -18.60 -3.74
CA TYR A 327 5.17 -17.78 -3.08
C TYR A 327 5.77 -16.85 -2.02
N GLY A 328 5.00 -15.82 -1.70
CA GLY A 328 5.45 -14.70 -0.90
C GLY A 328 6.50 -13.78 -1.53
N PRO A 329 6.65 -13.64 -2.87
CA PRO A 329 7.57 -12.63 -3.40
C PRO A 329 7.06 -11.22 -3.10
N GLY A 330 7.99 -10.27 -2.98
CA GLY A 330 7.69 -8.85 -3.09
C GLY A 330 7.66 -8.44 -4.57
N ILE A 331 6.76 -7.54 -4.96
CA ILE A 331 6.74 -7.00 -6.32
C ILE A 331 6.71 -5.48 -6.35
N VAL A 332 7.43 -4.89 -7.31
CA VAL A 332 7.52 -3.44 -7.54
C VAL A 332 7.49 -3.18 -9.03
N ILE A 333 6.79 -2.14 -9.47
CA ILE A 333 6.85 -1.67 -10.86
C ILE A 333 7.78 -0.46 -10.92
N HIS A 334 8.78 -0.52 -11.78
CA HIS A 334 9.65 0.61 -12.13
C HIS A 334 9.73 0.73 -13.64
N LYS A 335 9.35 1.91 -14.16
CA LYS A 335 9.17 2.13 -15.61
C LYS A 335 8.22 1.05 -16.16
N HIS A 336 8.66 0.28 -17.16
CA HIS A 336 7.90 -0.79 -17.78
C HIS A 336 8.27 -2.19 -17.26
N PHE A 337 9.06 -2.27 -16.18
CA PHE A 337 9.49 -3.53 -15.59
C PHE A 337 8.72 -3.82 -14.30
N LEU A 338 8.23 -5.05 -14.18
CA LEU A 338 7.75 -5.63 -12.93
C LEU A 338 8.88 -6.43 -12.29
N TYR A 339 9.44 -5.92 -11.20
CA TYR A 339 10.47 -6.58 -10.41
C TYR A 339 9.83 -7.53 -9.39
N THR A 340 10.44 -8.68 -9.17
CA THR A 340 10.11 -9.63 -8.11
C THR A 340 11.32 -9.84 -7.22
N ILE A 341 11.14 -9.83 -5.90
CA ILE A 341 12.22 -10.02 -4.94
C ILE A 341 11.84 -11.05 -3.88
N GLY A 342 12.69 -12.07 -3.78
CA GLY A 342 12.63 -13.12 -2.78
C GLY A 342 11.36 -13.97 -2.81
N GLY A 343 11.13 -14.72 -1.74
CA GLY A 343 10.04 -15.68 -1.65
C GLY A 343 10.54 -17.05 -1.22
N THR A 344 9.66 -18.05 -1.32
CA THR A 344 10.00 -19.44 -1.00
C THR A 344 9.28 -20.42 -1.91
N THR A 345 9.94 -21.55 -2.17
CA THR A 345 9.34 -22.72 -2.83
C THR A 345 8.57 -23.61 -1.86
N GLY A 346 8.64 -23.34 -0.55
CA GLY A 346 8.23 -24.23 0.55
C GLY A 346 9.41 -24.93 1.19
N PHE A 347 10.46 -25.20 0.40
CA PHE A 347 11.69 -25.86 0.85
C PHE A 347 12.84 -24.87 0.97
N ASP A 348 13.00 -24.02 -0.06
CA ASP A 348 14.09 -23.05 -0.15
C ASP A 348 13.56 -21.63 -0.01
N TYR A 349 14.40 -20.76 0.53
CA TYR A 349 14.15 -19.32 0.63
C TYR A 349 15.15 -18.59 -0.26
N THR A 350 14.68 -17.57 -0.97
CA THR A 350 15.54 -16.79 -1.87
C THR A 350 15.39 -15.30 -1.62
N CYS A 351 16.38 -14.54 -2.06
CA CYS A 351 16.35 -13.09 -2.24
C CYS A 351 16.66 -12.69 -3.69
N ASP A 352 16.55 -13.62 -4.64
CA ASP A 352 16.80 -13.34 -6.06
C ASP A 352 15.91 -12.23 -6.59
N VAL A 353 16.46 -11.53 -7.58
CA VAL A 353 15.81 -10.42 -8.27
C VAL A 353 15.61 -10.78 -9.73
N TYR A 354 14.35 -10.83 -10.14
CA TYR A 354 13.94 -10.98 -11.53
C TYR A 354 13.15 -9.75 -11.94
N ARG A 355 13.13 -9.47 -13.24
CA ARG A 355 12.24 -8.46 -13.80
C ARG A 355 11.54 -8.97 -15.05
N LEU A 356 10.26 -8.64 -15.17
CA LEU A 356 9.47 -8.85 -16.37
C LEU A 356 9.33 -7.54 -17.12
N ASP A 357 9.79 -7.51 -18.36
CA ASP A 357 9.42 -6.43 -19.28
C ASP A 357 7.94 -6.59 -19.67
N LEU A 358 7.10 -5.65 -19.22
CA LEU A 358 5.66 -5.67 -19.47
C LEU A 358 5.30 -5.37 -20.93
N HIS A 359 6.22 -4.82 -21.73
CA HIS A 359 6.00 -4.59 -23.17
C HIS A 359 6.29 -5.86 -23.98
N THR A 360 7.40 -6.56 -23.69
CA THR A 360 7.85 -7.69 -24.49
C THR A 360 7.42 -9.05 -23.94
N GLY A 361 7.03 -9.10 -22.66
CA GLY A 361 6.70 -10.33 -21.94
C GLY A 361 7.92 -11.21 -21.69
N ILE A 362 9.12 -10.63 -21.63
CA ILE A 362 10.38 -11.35 -21.39
C ILE A 362 10.78 -11.16 -19.92
N TRP A 363 11.00 -12.26 -19.23
CA TRP A 363 11.66 -12.29 -17.94
C TRP A 363 13.18 -12.30 -18.12
N GLU A 364 13.84 -11.56 -17.24
CA GLU A 364 15.28 -11.54 -17.09
C GLU A 364 15.62 -11.80 -15.64
N ASN A 365 16.61 -12.65 -15.41
CA ASN A 365 17.27 -12.72 -14.14
C ASN A 365 18.22 -11.52 -14.01
N VAL A 366 17.98 -10.65 -13.01
CA VAL A 366 18.79 -9.44 -12.80
C VAL A 366 19.87 -9.70 -11.76
N TYR A 367 19.56 -10.54 -10.76
CA TYR A 367 20.50 -10.93 -9.72
C TYR A 367 20.12 -12.27 -9.10
N ILE A 368 21.08 -13.17 -8.91
CA ILE A 368 20.93 -14.40 -8.11
C ILE A 368 21.74 -14.23 -6.83
N SER A 369 21.06 -14.30 -5.70
CA SER A 369 21.69 -14.20 -4.38
C SER A 369 22.38 -15.52 -4.04
N ARG A 370 23.63 -15.44 -3.58
CA ARG A 370 24.45 -16.59 -3.21
C ARG A 370 24.72 -16.55 -1.71
N PRO A 371 24.29 -17.55 -0.93
CA PRO A 371 24.49 -17.56 0.52
C PRO A 371 25.96 -17.43 0.96
N GLU A 372 26.89 -17.83 0.10
CA GLU A 372 28.33 -17.80 0.35
C GLU A 372 28.93 -16.40 0.20
N MET A 373 28.25 -15.49 -0.50
CA MET A 373 28.67 -14.11 -0.68
C MET A 373 28.22 -13.28 0.53
N ARG A 374 29.19 -12.72 1.26
CA ARG A 374 28.95 -12.01 2.53
C ARG A 374 27.99 -10.81 2.41
N ASP A 375 27.89 -10.23 1.21
CA ASP A 375 27.11 -9.03 0.96
C ASP A 375 25.73 -9.34 0.35
N ASP A 376 25.39 -10.61 0.13
CA ASP A 376 24.05 -10.98 -0.33
C ASP A 376 23.08 -11.16 0.85
N PRO A 377 21.84 -10.68 0.73
CA PRO A 377 20.84 -10.93 1.75
C PRO A 377 20.44 -12.40 1.77
N GLU A 378 20.35 -12.96 2.97
CA GLU A 378 19.75 -14.27 3.16
C GLU A 378 18.32 -14.31 2.62
N GLY A 379 17.99 -15.43 1.98
CA GLY A 379 16.68 -15.69 1.43
C GLY A 379 15.59 -15.63 2.50
N ARG A 380 14.44 -15.05 2.14
CA ARG A 380 13.39 -14.77 3.12
C ARG A 380 11.99 -14.78 2.54
N TYR A 381 11.04 -15.11 3.42
CA TYR A 381 9.61 -15.16 3.14
C TYR A 381 8.85 -14.20 4.06
N ARG A 382 7.74 -13.66 3.54
CA ARG A 382 6.86 -12.69 4.22
C ARG A 382 7.61 -11.50 4.79
N HIS A 383 8.65 -11.11 4.09
CA HIS A 383 9.12 -9.74 4.01
C HIS A 383 8.09 -8.88 3.28
N GLU A 384 8.25 -7.59 3.41
CA GLU A 384 7.53 -6.61 2.61
C GLU A 384 8.54 -5.70 1.90
N VAL A 385 8.16 -5.17 0.73
CA VAL A 385 9.06 -4.35 -0.10
C VAL A 385 8.56 -2.91 -0.20
N VAL A 386 9.50 -1.96 -0.24
CA VAL A 386 9.21 -0.52 -0.40
C VAL A 386 10.24 0.07 -1.37
N TYR A 387 9.81 0.96 -2.25
CA TYR A 387 10.61 1.47 -3.34
C TYR A 387 10.68 3.00 -3.33
N ASP A 388 11.90 3.56 -3.35
CA ASP A 388 12.11 5.01 -3.22
C ASP A 388 12.40 5.75 -4.54
N GLY A 389 12.42 5.06 -5.68
CA GLY A 389 12.88 5.63 -6.94
C GLY A 389 14.22 5.05 -7.41
N LYS A 390 15.07 4.61 -6.49
CA LYS A 390 16.40 4.05 -6.77
C LYS A 390 16.58 2.65 -6.18
N HIS A 391 16.11 2.45 -4.97
CA HIS A 391 16.33 1.25 -4.17
C HIS A 391 15.01 0.55 -3.86
N ILE A 392 14.98 -0.78 -3.99
CA ILE A 392 13.89 -1.61 -3.45
C ILE A 392 14.35 -2.18 -2.10
N PHE A 393 13.85 -1.59 -1.02
CA PHE A 393 14.12 -2.01 0.35
C PHE A 393 13.31 -3.25 0.70
N VAL A 394 13.96 -4.20 1.38
CA VAL A 394 13.34 -5.43 1.88
C VAL A 394 13.24 -5.36 3.40
N LEU A 395 12.02 -5.30 3.91
CA LEU A 395 11.74 -5.14 5.34
C LEU A 395 11.38 -6.47 5.98
N GLY A 396 12.08 -6.82 7.07
CA GLY A 396 11.78 -7.97 7.92
C GLY A 396 11.72 -9.29 7.15
N GLY A 397 10.70 -10.09 7.46
CA GLY A 397 10.55 -11.43 6.92
C GLY A 397 11.38 -12.45 7.69
N GLY A 398 11.41 -13.68 7.20
CA GLY A 398 12.15 -14.75 7.86
C GLY A 398 12.12 -16.05 7.08
N THR A 399 12.77 -17.05 7.65
CA THR A 399 12.68 -18.45 7.24
C THR A 399 11.72 -19.20 8.18
N SER A 400 11.73 -20.54 8.16
CA SER A 400 11.08 -21.35 9.19
C SER A 400 11.62 -21.01 10.58
N HIS A 401 12.95 -20.96 10.72
CA HIS A 401 13.63 -20.88 12.02
C HIS A 401 14.14 -19.48 12.40
N SER A 402 14.22 -18.56 11.44
CA SER A 402 14.79 -17.22 11.66
C SER A 402 13.78 -16.11 11.33
N VAL A 403 13.90 -14.98 12.02
CA VAL A 403 13.17 -13.75 11.72
C VAL A 403 14.13 -12.58 11.73
N TYR A 404 14.13 -11.79 10.65
CA TYR A 404 15.07 -10.71 10.44
C TYR A 404 14.65 -9.43 11.18
N ASP A 405 15.64 -8.71 11.67
CA ASP A 405 15.43 -7.41 12.30
C ASP A 405 15.15 -6.30 11.28
N LEU A 406 14.89 -5.11 11.82
CA LEU A 406 14.59 -3.90 11.05
C LEU A 406 15.60 -2.78 11.35
N GLN A 407 16.76 -3.14 11.92
CA GLN A 407 17.85 -2.21 12.23
C GLN A 407 18.74 -2.02 11.01
N ARG A 408 19.15 -3.11 10.35
CA ARG A 408 19.94 -3.07 9.12
C ARG A 408 19.16 -3.75 8.00
N ILE A 409 18.73 -2.97 7.02
CA ILE A 409 17.82 -3.43 5.96
C ILE A 409 18.56 -3.54 4.61
N PRO A 410 18.46 -4.68 3.92
CA PRO A 410 18.97 -4.80 2.56
C PRO A 410 18.08 -4.03 1.58
N ALA A 411 18.69 -3.46 0.55
CA ALA A 411 17.99 -2.76 -0.50
C ALA A 411 18.67 -3.00 -1.85
N TYR A 412 17.87 -3.44 -2.83
CA TYR A 412 18.38 -3.69 -4.16
C TYR A 412 18.50 -2.38 -4.95
N ASN A 413 19.70 -2.06 -5.41
CA ASN A 413 19.99 -0.87 -6.19
C ASN A 413 19.71 -1.13 -7.67
N LEU A 414 18.66 -0.50 -8.21
CA LEU A 414 18.21 -0.74 -9.58
C LEU A 414 19.18 -0.23 -10.65
N GLU A 415 20.08 0.69 -10.29
CA GLU A 415 21.06 1.29 -11.21
C GLU A 415 22.34 0.47 -11.23
N ALA A 416 22.86 0.11 -10.06
CA ALA A 416 24.09 -0.68 -9.92
C ALA A 416 23.87 -2.19 -10.06
N ASN A 417 22.62 -2.66 -10.02
CA ASN A 417 22.24 -4.08 -10.02
C ASN A 417 22.93 -4.90 -8.90
N CYS A 418 23.07 -4.32 -7.71
CA CYS A 418 23.66 -4.96 -6.55
C CYS A 418 22.83 -4.73 -5.27
N TRP A 419 23.18 -5.45 -4.22
CA TRP A 419 22.61 -5.26 -2.89
C TRP A 419 23.39 -4.21 -2.09
N ASP A 420 22.67 -3.22 -1.58
CA ASP A 420 23.14 -2.28 -0.58
C ASP A 420 22.54 -2.63 0.79
N TYR A 421 23.18 -2.16 1.88
CA TYR A 421 22.60 -2.22 3.23
C TYR A 421 22.52 -0.85 3.86
N PHE A 422 21.40 -0.60 4.54
CA PHE A 422 21.17 0.65 5.24
C PHE A 422 20.86 0.40 6.71
N ASP A 423 21.63 1.07 7.57
CA ASP A 423 21.25 1.19 8.97
C ASP A 423 20.08 2.16 9.10
N THR A 424 19.13 1.77 9.95
CA THR A 424 18.00 2.58 10.37
C THR A 424 18.25 3.12 11.77
N TYR A 425 17.47 4.12 12.15
CA TYR A 425 17.60 4.81 13.43
C TYR A 425 16.30 4.67 14.24
N PRO A 426 16.40 4.51 15.57
CA PRO A 426 15.24 4.19 16.40
C PRO A 426 14.39 5.43 16.68
N ASP A 427 13.13 5.19 17.05
CA ASP A 427 12.31 6.22 17.71
C ASP A 427 12.72 6.29 19.18
N ARG A 428 13.51 7.31 19.55
CA ARG A 428 13.95 7.52 20.94
C ARG A 428 12.80 7.68 21.93
N ARG A 429 11.60 8.07 21.48
CA ARG A 429 10.42 8.20 22.35
C ARG A 429 9.79 6.85 22.68
N ALA A 430 9.98 5.87 21.81
CA ALA A 430 9.49 4.51 21.99
C ALA A 430 10.51 3.60 22.69
N ALA A 431 11.68 4.11 23.05
CA ALA A 431 12.68 3.38 23.80
C ALA A 431 12.20 3.14 25.24
N ASP A 432 12.28 1.88 25.68
CA ASP A 432 11.89 1.43 27.00
C ASP A 432 13.01 0.55 27.57
N ILE A 433 13.68 1.09 28.59
CA ILE A 433 14.83 0.44 29.24
C ILE A 433 14.38 -0.81 30.00
N GLU A 434 13.17 -0.82 30.57
CA GLU A 434 12.67 -1.94 31.38
C GLU A 434 12.42 -3.18 30.51
N TYR A 435 11.91 -2.99 29.30
CA TYR A 435 11.62 -4.07 28.36
C TYR A 435 12.69 -4.28 27.29
N ARG A 436 13.88 -3.71 27.48
CA ARG A 436 15.00 -3.74 26.51
C ARG A 436 14.54 -3.38 25.09
N ASN A 437 13.62 -2.42 24.99
CA ASN A 437 13.23 -1.85 23.71
C ASN A 437 14.11 -0.63 23.45
N VAL A 438 14.98 -0.72 22.46
CA VAL A 438 15.87 0.38 22.06
C VAL A 438 15.22 1.37 21.09
N GLY A 439 13.90 1.26 20.87
CA GLY A 439 13.12 2.18 20.03
C GLY A 439 12.94 1.73 18.58
N TYR A 440 13.22 0.46 18.28
CA TYR A 440 12.95 -0.16 16.98
C TYR A 440 11.66 -1.00 17.02
N PRO A 441 10.98 -1.18 15.89
CA PRO A 441 10.05 -2.30 15.76
C PRO A 441 10.83 -3.61 15.98
N LYS A 442 10.28 -4.51 16.81
CA LYS A 442 10.86 -5.84 17.02
C LYS A 442 10.95 -6.63 15.69
N PRO A 443 11.93 -7.54 15.53
CA PRO A 443 12.03 -8.45 14.38
C PRO A 443 10.69 -9.15 14.12
N ARG A 444 10.28 -9.20 12.85
CA ARG A 444 8.94 -9.72 12.51
C ARG A 444 8.83 -10.24 11.08
N LYS A 445 7.99 -11.26 10.90
CA LYS A 445 7.49 -11.75 9.60
C LYS A 445 5.95 -11.70 9.57
N CYS A 446 5.36 -11.86 8.39
CA CYS A 446 3.90 -11.93 8.19
C CYS A 446 3.14 -10.68 8.66
N PHE A 447 3.83 -9.55 8.74
CA PHE A 447 3.25 -8.23 8.92
C PHE A 447 2.79 -7.69 7.57
N SER A 448 2.09 -6.55 7.56
CA SER A 448 1.78 -5.84 6.32
C SER A 448 2.52 -4.52 6.25
N CYS A 449 2.87 -4.09 5.04
CA CYS A 449 3.48 -2.79 4.79
C CYS A 449 2.70 -2.00 3.74
N VAL A 450 2.68 -0.68 3.88
CA VAL A 450 2.23 0.23 2.82
C VAL A 450 3.20 1.38 2.65
N GLN A 451 3.41 1.78 1.40
CA GLN A 451 4.23 2.94 1.04
C GLN A 451 3.36 4.20 0.95
N HIS A 452 3.85 5.32 1.47
CA HIS A 452 3.24 6.64 1.33
C HIS A 452 4.29 7.68 0.94
N GLN A 453 4.01 8.46 -0.11
CA GLN A 453 4.77 9.67 -0.39
C GLN A 453 4.20 10.85 0.41
N ALA A 454 4.99 11.39 1.34
CA ALA A 454 4.67 12.57 2.11
C ALA A 454 4.65 13.83 1.22
N SER A 455 4.04 14.91 1.72
CA SER A 455 3.88 16.16 0.95
C SER A 455 5.19 16.85 0.59
N ASN A 456 6.28 16.53 1.29
CA ASN A 456 7.64 17.01 1.00
C ASN A 456 8.39 16.13 -0.02
N GLY A 457 7.74 15.09 -0.56
CA GLY A 457 8.34 14.14 -1.50
C GLY A 457 8.96 12.90 -0.84
N ASP A 458 9.10 12.87 0.49
CA ASP A 458 9.70 11.73 1.19
C ASP A 458 8.85 10.46 1.04
N ILE A 459 9.52 9.33 0.86
CA ILE A 459 8.89 8.02 0.89
C ILE A 459 8.90 7.48 2.33
N GLU A 460 7.73 7.09 2.81
CA GLU A 460 7.51 6.56 4.15
C GLU A 460 6.88 5.17 4.07
N ALA A 461 7.47 4.21 4.78
CA ALA A 461 6.95 2.85 4.92
C ALA A 461 6.18 2.72 6.23
N PHE A 462 4.90 2.37 6.18
CA PHE A 462 4.11 2.04 7.37
C PHE A 462 4.02 0.53 7.51
N ILE A 463 4.37 -0.01 8.68
CA ILE A 463 4.24 -1.44 8.99
C ILE A 463 3.28 -1.65 10.14
N THR A 464 2.55 -2.77 10.12
CA THR A 464 1.63 -3.13 11.21
C THR A 464 1.56 -4.63 11.42
N GLY A 465 1.46 -5.03 12.69
CA GLY A 465 1.30 -6.42 13.11
C GLY A 465 2.49 -7.33 12.80
N GLY A 466 2.21 -8.61 12.55
CA GLY A 466 3.20 -9.68 12.35
C GLY A 466 3.48 -10.48 13.63
N LEU A 467 4.50 -11.34 13.55
CA LEU A 467 4.98 -12.18 14.66
C LEU A 467 6.50 -12.34 14.66
N GLN A 468 7.06 -12.66 15.83
CA GLN A 468 8.52 -12.73 16.05
C GLN A 468 9.16 -14.07 15.66
N GLY A 469 8.36 -15.08 15.27
CA GLY A 469 8.84 -16.41 14.88
C GLY A 469 9.00 -17.40 16.04
N ASP A 470 8.83 -16.94 17.28
CA ASP A 470 8.74 -17.76 18.50
C ASP A 470 7.32 -18.35 18.71
N PHE A 471 6.44 -18.19 17.72
CA PHE A 471 5.03 -18.58 17.71
C PHE A 471 4.20 -18.16 18.96
N SER A 472 4.69 -17.17 19.72
CA SER A 472 4.09 -16.71 20.97
C SER A 472 4.01 -15.19 21.06
N THR A 473 4.88 -14.48 20.34
CA THR A 473 4.88 -13.03 20.28
C THR A 473 4.22 -12.53 19.00
N TYR A 474 3.05 -11.92 19.16
CA TYR A 474 2.25 -11.32 18.09
C TYR A 474 2.14 -9.81 18.29
N PHE A 475 2.18 -9.07 17.19
CA PHE A 475 2.24 -7.62 17.23
C PHE A 475 0.92 -6.96 16.84
N SER A 476 0.62 -5.82 17.47
CA SER A 476 -0.51 -4.93 17.16
C SER A 476 -0.08 -3.48 16.94
N ASP A 477 1.22 -3.20 17.08
CA ASP A 477 1.81 -1.88 16.92
C ASP A 477 1.85 -1.44 15.44
N ILE A 478 1.90 -0.12 15.25
CA ILE A 478 2.04 0.52 13.95
C ILE A 478 3.29 1.40 14.00
N TRP A 479 4.16 1.21 13.02
CA TRP A 479 5.40 1.97 12.87
C TRP A 479 5.49 2.61 11.50
N LYS A 480 6.29 3.66 11.41
CA LYS A 480 6.61 4.37 10.18
C LYS A 480 8.12 4.54 10.05
N LEU A 481 8.70 4.15 8.92
CA LEU A 481 10.08 4.44 8.55
C LEU A 481 10.09 5.50 7.46
N ASN A 482 10.81 6.61 7.67
CA ASN A 482 11.07 7.57 6.60
C ASN A 482 12.33 7.11 5.84
N LEU A 483 12.23 6.78 4.55
CA LEU A 483 13.34 6.20 3.80
C LEU A 483 14.47 7.20 3.52
N ARG A 484 14.22 8.50 3.48
CA ARG A 484 15.29 9.49 3.31
C ARG A 484 16.16 9.61 4.58
N THR A 485 15.52 9.76 5.73
CA THR A 485 16.20 9.94 7.02
C THR A 485 16.58 8.61 7.69
N LYS A 486 16.01 7.49 7.23
CA LYS A 486 16.12 6.15 7.79
C LYS A 486 15.65 6.06 9.25
N HIS A 487 14.82 6.99 9.73
CA HIS A 487 14.31 7.00 11.10
C HIS A 487 12.97 6.29 11.22
N TRP A 488 12.87 5.41 12.22
CA TRP A 488 11.62 4.82 12.69
C TRP A 488 10.86 5.79 13.60
N PHE A 489 9.53 5.71 13.52
CA PHE A 489 8.60 6.43 14.37
C PHE A 489 7.45 5.50 14.76
N ARG A 490 7.20 5.33 16.06
CA ARG A 490 6.04 4.56 16.53
C ARG A 490 4.80 5.45 16.49
N ILE A 491 3.70 4.93 15.94
CA ILE A 491 2.42 5.63 15.96
C ILE A 491 1.71 5.31 17.28
N GLU A 492 1.77 6.22 18.25
CA GLU A 492 1.17 6.01 19.58
C GLU A 492 -0.36 6.17 19.60
N THR A 493 -0.92 6.90 18.63
CA THR A 493 -2.35 7.20 18.55
C THR A 493 -3.17 6.10 17.87
N ALA A 494 -2.51 5.07 17.34
CA ALA A 494 -3.16 3.96 16.66
C ALA A 494 -2.42 2.63 16.86
N SER A 495 -3.20 1.59 17.10
CA SER A 495 -2.77 0.20 17.11
C SER A 495 -3.89 -0.66 16.54
N LEU A 496 -3.56 -1.86 16.06
CA LEU A 496 -4.56 -2.88 15.80
C LEU A 496 -5.31 -3.19 17.11
N PRO A 497 -6.63 -3.41 17.09
CA PRO A 497 -7.37 -3.73 18.31
C PRO A 497 -6.91 -5.02 18.98
N ARG A 498 -6.39 -5.95 18.17
CA ARG A 498 -5.75 -7.19 18.59
C ARG A 498 -4.58 -7.50 17.66
N PRO A 499 -3.57 -8.26 18.12
CA PRO A 499 -2.47 -8.68 17.25
C PRO A 499 -2.96 -9.46 16.03
N LEU A 500 -2.36 -9.18 14.87
CA LEU A 500 -2.71 -9.86 13.61
C LEU A 500 -1.45 -10.20 12.80
N TYR A 501 -1.48 -11.35 12.14
CA TYR A 501 -0.46 -11.77 11.16
C TYR A 501 -1.14 -12.37 9.92
N PHE A 502 -0.43 -12.43 8.79
CA PHE A 502 -0.99 -12.80 7.47
C PHE A 502 -2.23 -11.99 7.05
N HIS A 503 -2.41 -10.80 7.63
CA HIS A 503 -3.33 -9.79 7.13
C HIS A 503 -2.66 -9.04 5.97
N SER A 504 -3.44 -8.28 5.22
CA SER A 504 -2.91 -7.44 4.15
C SER A 504 -3.28 -5.98 4.41
N ALA A 505 -2.46 -5.06 3.94
CA ALA A 505 -2.70 -3.64 3.98
C ALA A 505 -2.55 -3.01 2.59
N ALA A 506 -3.29 -1.94 2.33
CA ALA A 506 -3.20 -1.18 1.09
C ALA A 506 -3.24 0.32 1.36
N HIS A 507 -2.44 1.06 0.59
CA HIS A 507 -2.47 2.51 0.49
C HIS A 507 -3.42 2.91 -0.63
N SER A 508 -4.36 3.82 -0.35
CA SER A 508 -5.09 4.54 -1.38
C SER A 508 -4.44 5.89 -1.65
N ASP A 509 -4.42 6.32 -2.92
CA ASP A 509 -3.76 7.54 -3.42
C ASP A 509 -4.09 8.83 -2.64
N ASN A 510 -5.20 8.85 -1.90
CA ASN A 510 -5.58 9.97 -1.04
C ASN A 510 -4.88 9.98 0.34
N GLY A 511 -3.99 9.03 0.64
CA GLY A 511 -3.25 8.97 1.90
C GLY A 511 -3.96 8.19 3.01
N CYS A 512 -4.88 7.29 2.67
CA CYS A 512 -5.54 6.39 3.62
C CYS A 512 -4.95 4.97 3.51
N MET A 513 -4.64 4.38 4.67
CA MET A 513 -4.23 3.00 4.79
C MET A 513 -5.44 2.16 5.18
N TYR A 514 -5.60 1.01 4.53
CA TYR A 514 -6.60 0.00 4.86
C TYR A 514 -5.92 -1.27 5.31
N VAL A 515 -6.48 -1.95 6.32
CA VAL A 515 -6.00 -3.24 6.84
C VAL A 515 -7.15 -4.22 6.86
N PHE A 516 -6.97 -5.40 6.25
CA PHE A 516 -8.03 -6.39 6.11
C PHE A 516 -7.55 -7.81 6.45
N GLY A 517 -8.44 -8.54 7.12
CA GLY A 517 -8.29 -9.98 7.38
C GLY A 517 -7.15 -10.35 8.33
N GLY A 518 -6.52 -11.50 8.05
CA GLY A 518 -5.44 -12.07 8.84
C GLY A 518 -5.89 -13.05 9.91
N ILE A 519 -4.92 -13.55 10.66
CA ILE A 519 -5.11 -14.48 11.77
C ILE A 519 -4.89 -13.71 13.07
N GLU A 520 -5.86 -13.86 13.97
CA GLU A 520 -5.80 -13.44 15.36
C GLU A 520 -5.54 -14.69 16.21
N TYR A 521 -4.47 -14.66 17.00
CA TYR A 521 -4.20 -15.69 18.00
C TYR A 521 -4.88 -15.33 19.32
N ASN A 522 -5.53 -16.31 19.93
CA ASN A 522 -6.01 -16.30 21.31
C ASN A 522 -5.59 -17.63 21.94
N ASP A 523 -5.31 -17.66 23.25
CA ASP A 523 -4.84 -18.84 24.01
C ASP A 523 -5.73 -20.10 23.84
N LYS A 524 -6.92 -19.94 23.28
CA LYS A 524 -7.91 -21.01 23.05
C LYS A 524 -8.07 -21.42 21.58
N GLU A 525 -7.84 -20.51 20.63
CA GLU A 525 -8.08 -20.76 19.21
C GLU A 525 -7.39 -19.73 18.31
N MET A 526 -6.97 -20.19 17.13
CA MET A 526 -6.62 -19.31 16.01
C MET A 526 -7.89 -18.98 15.23
N ARG A 527 -8.13 -17.68 14.99
CA ARG A 527 -9.29 -17.23 14.21
C ARG A 527 -8.85 -16.33 13.08
N ARG A 528 -9.32 -16.66 11.88
CA ARG A 528 -9.25 -15.74 10.74
C ARG A 528 -10.28 -14.64 10.90
N ARG A 529 -9.90 -13.43 10.51
CA ARG A 529 -10.76 -12.24 10.54
C ARG A 529 -11.17 -11.84 9.12
N ASN A 530 -12.26 -11.09 9.04
CA ASN A 530 -12.61 -10.26 7.88
C ASN A 530 -12.86 -8.81 8.32
N ASP A 531 -12.34 -8.37 9.46
CA ASP A 531 -12.54 -6.97 9.83
C ASP A 531 -11.70 -6.07 8.93
N LEU A 532 -12.30 -4.97 8.46
CA LEU A 532 -11.64 -3.94 7.67
C LEU A 532 -11.42 -2.72 8.56
N TYR A 533 -10.18 -2.24 8.63
CA TYR A 533 -9.81 -1.02 9.33
C TYR A 533 -9.28 0.01 8.35
N LYS A 534 -9.45 1.29 8.65
CA LYS A 534 -8.84 2.40 7.92
C LYS A 534 -8.12 3.37 8.85
N MET A 535 -7.04 3.97 8.37
CA MET A 535 -6.30 5.02 9.07
C MET A 535 -5.78 6.05 8.07
N TRP A 536 -6.05 7.33 8.29
CA TRP A 536 -5.40 8.41 7.55
C TRP A 536 -3.94 8.53 7.99
N MET A 537 -2.99 8.29 7.08
CA MET A 537 -1.55 8.37 7.38
C MET A 537 -1.04 9.80 7.42
N THR A 538 -1.68 10.68 6.66
CA THR A 538 -1.38 12.11 6.59
C THR A 538 -2.68 12.91 6.56
N VAL A 539 -2.57 14.23 6.63
CA VAL A 539 -3.69 15.13 6.36
C VAL A 539 -3.85 15.22 4.84
N PRO A 540 -4.95 14.72 4.25
CA PRO A 540 -5.13 14.74 2.81
C PRO A 540 -5.57 16.14 2.35
N LYS A 541 -5.71 16.32 1.03
CA LYS A 541 -6.28 17.56 0.47
C LYS A 541 -7.66 17.83 1.08
N LEU A 542 -8.00 19.10 1.31
CA LEU A 542 -9.31 19.49 1.87
C LEU A 542 -10.48 18.88 1.08
N SER A 543 -10.36 18.75 -0.24
CA SER A 543 -11.38 18.11 -1.07
C SER A 543 -11.63 16.63 -0.71
N GLU A 544 -10.60 15.88 -0.34
CA GLU A 544 -10.74 14.48 0.11
C GLU A 544 -11.42 14.42 1.48
N MET A 545 -11.06 15.33 2.40
CA MET A 545 -11.73 15.45 3.69
C MET A 545 -13.22 15.80 3.54
N CYS A 546 -13.54 16.74 2.65
CA CYS A 546 -14.92 17.08 2.33
C CYS A 546 -15.67 15.89 1.71
N TRP A 547 -15.01 15.11 0.86
CA TRP A 547 -15.62 13.91 0.28
C TRP A 547 -15.87 12.81 1.31
N ASP A 548 -14.92 12.55 2.20
CA ASP A 548 -15.09 11.63 3.34
C ASP A 548 -16.23 12.10 4.25
N ALA A 549 -16.36 13.41 4.49
CA ALA A 549 -17.49 13.97 5.24
C ALA A 549 -18.83 13.83 4.49
N ILE A 550 -18.87 14.13 3.19
CA ILE A 550 -20.07 14.00 2.36
C ILE A 550 -20.57 12.55 2.35
N THR A 551 -19.68 11.59 2.12
CA THR A 551 -20.00 10.16 2.13
C THR A 551 -20.24 9.64 3.55
N TYR A 552 -19.69 10.29 4.59
CA TYR A 552 -20.04 10.04 6.00
C TYR A 552 -21.52 10.29 6.27
N TYR A 553 -22.04 11.44 5.81
CA TYR A 553 -23.42 11.88 6.09
C TYR A 553 -24.48 11.35 5.10
N ASN A 554 -24.06 10.89 3.93
CA ASN A 554 -24.94 10.45 2.86
C ASN A 554 -24.51 9.06 2.38
N ASP A 555 -25.34 8.07 2.66
CA ASP A 555 -25.15 6.66 2.35
C ASP A 555 -25.92 6.21 1.09
N ASN A 556 -26.49 7.16 0.35
CA ASN A 556 -27.45 6.93 -0.73
C ASN A 556 -27.08 7.69 -2.02
N LEU A 557 -25.84 8.17 -2.14
CA LEU A 557 -25.40 8.96 -3.28
C LEU A 557 -25.42 8.15 -4.60
N ASP A 558 -25.24 6.84 -4.51
CA ASP A 558 -25.30 5.86 -5.60
C ASP A 558 -26.72 5.64 -6.16
N LEU A 559 -27.77 6.18 -5.53
CA LEU A 559 -29.14 6.14 -6.04
C LEU A 559 -29.45 7.25 -7.04
N TYR A 560 -28.59 8.26 -7.14
CA TYR A 560 -28.79 9.41 -8.01
C TYR A 560 -27.98 9.27 -9.30
N ASP A 561 -28.55 9.75 -10.41
CA ASP A 561 -27.82 9.76 -11.68
C ASP A 561 -26.69 10.80 -11.66
N ARG A 562 -25.73 10.63 -12.57
CA ARG A 562 -24.56 11.51 -12.66
C ARG A 562 -24.97 12.97 -12.84
N LYS A 563 -25.97 13.24 -13.69
CA LYS A 563 -26.49 14.60 -13.94
C LYS A 563 -26.97 15.27 -12.65
N THR A 564 -27.69 14.53 -11.80
CA THR A 564 -28.21 15.03 -10.53
C THR A 564 -27.10 15.28 -9.52
N LEU A 565 -26.08 14.42 -9.45
CA LEU A 565 -24.92 14.61 -8.57
C LEU A 565 -24.12 15.87 -8.96
N LEU A 566 -23.86 16.05 -10.25
CA LEU A 566 -23.17 17.23 -10.77
C LEU A 566 -24.00 18.50 -10.54
N GLY A 567 -25.31 18.44 -10.78
CA GLY A 567 -26.23 19.53 -10.50
C GLY A 567 -26.31 19.91 -9.02
N ALA A 568 -25.99 18.98 -8.11
CA ALA A 568 -25.88 19.23 -6.67
C ALA A 568 -24.51 19.81 -6.25
N GLY A 569 -23.58 20.01 -7.21
CA GLY A 569 -22.26 20.56 -6.96
C GLY A 569 -21.19 19.52 -6.56
N ILE A 570 -21.47 18.22 -6.71
CA ILE A 570 -20.43 17.19 -6.54
C ILE A 570 -19.53 17.21 -7.78
N PRO A 571 -18.21 17.43 -7.65
CA PRO A 571 -17.30 17.42 -8.80
C PRO A 571 -17.24 16.06 -9.51
N ASN A 572 -17.02 16.07 -10.83
CA ASN A 572 -16.89 14.86 -11.66
C ASN A 572 -15.97 13.81 -11.02
N ARG A 573 -14.76 14.20 -10.61
CA ARG A 573 -13.77 13.30 -10.00
C ARG A 573 -14.23 12.53 -8.75
N PHE A 574 -15.28 13.00 -8.07
CA PHE A 574 -15.87 12.32 -6.91
C PHE A 574 -17.13 11.57 -7.29
N ALA A 575 -17.94 12.12 -8.21
CA ALA A 575 -19.08 11.41 -8.78
C ALA A 575 -18.64 10.10 -9.47
N ASP A 576 -17.49 10.12 -10.15
CA ASP A 576 -16.92 8.95 -10.84
C ASP A 576 -16.39 7.87 -9.87
N ARG A 577 -16.28 8.16 -8.57
CA ARG A 577 -15.92 7.17 -7.54
C ARG A 577 -17.12 6.38 -7.02
N LEU A 578 -18.34 6.79 -7.37
CA LEU A 578 -19.55 6.04 -7.03
C LEU A 578 -19.77 4.91 -8.05
N PRO A 579 -20.35 3.78 -7.63
CA PRO A 579 -20.71 2.72 -8.57
C PRO A 579 -21.79 3.21 -9.56
N PRO A 580 -21.99 2.49 -10.69
CA PRO A 580 -23.09 2.75 -11.59
C PRO A 580 -24.43 2.82 -10.85
N GLN A 581 -25.30 3.73 -11.29
CA GLN A 581 -26.52 4.06 -10.57
C GLN A 581 -27.36 2.81 -10.26
N ARG A 582 -27.61 2.56 -8.97
CA ARG A 582 -28.51 1.48 -8.55
C ARG A 582 -29.95 1.88 -8.84
N ARG A 583 -30.69 1.02 -9.55
CA ARG A 583 -32.14 1.20 -9.72
C ARG A 583 -32.81 1.16 -8.35
N ARG A 584 -33.82 2.01 -8.13
CA ARG A 584 -34.61 1.98 -6.88
C ARG A 584 -35.31 0.63 -6.79
N ARG A 585 -35.40 0.05 -5.58
CA ARG A 585 -36.13 -1.21 -5.31
C ARG A 585 -37.56 -1.25 -5.86
N LEU A 586 -38.20 -0.10 -6.06
CA LEU A 586 -39.54 0.03 -6.66
C LEU A 586 -39.58 -0.24 -8.18
N ASP A 587 -38.43 -0.26 -8.85
CA ASP A 587 -38.27 -0.39 -10.31
C ASP A 587 -37.90 -1.83 -10.75
N LEU A 588 -37.81 -2.76 -9.79
CA LEU A 588 -37.53 -4.18 -10.03
C LEU A 588 -38.68 -4.94 -10.72
N SER A 589 -39.79 -4.28 -11.04
CA SER A 589 -40.91 -4.84 -11.82
C SER A 589 -40.63 -4.86 -13.32
N GLN A 590 -39.50 -4.29 -13.78
CA GLN A 590 -39.06 -4.40 -15.16
C GLN A 590 -37.86 -5.34 -15.28
N PRO A 591 -37.87 -6.28 -16.24
CA PRO A 591 -36.77 -7.21 -16.42
C PRO A 591 -35.47 -6.47 -16.79
N ASP A 592 -34.37 -6.96 -16.23
CA ASP A 592 -33.03 -6.45 -16.48
C ASP A 592 -32.59 -6.82 -17.92
N PRO A 593 -32.16 -5.85 -18.76
CA PRO A 593 -31.61 -6.14 -20.09
C PRO A 593 -30.37 -7.04 -20.05
N SER A 594 -29.62 -7.07 -18.93
CA SER A 594 -28.47 -7.95 -18.76
C SER A 594 -28.85 -9.42 -18.56
N MET A 595 -30.08 -9.70 -18.10
CA MET A 595 -30.63 -11.05 -17.94
C MET A 595 -31.19 -11.63 -19.25
N LEU A 596 -31.40 -10.81 -20.28
CA LEU A 596 -31.95 -11.28 -21.57
C LEU A 596 -30.91 -11.97 -22.47
N ILE A 597 -29.61 -11.85 -22.17
CA ILE A 597 -28.56 -12.50 -22.95
C ILE A 597 -28.28 -13.94 -22.47
N SER A 598 -28.68 -14.29 -21.24
CA SER A 598 -28.39 -15.61 -20.64
C SER A 598 -29.40 -16.72 -20.99
N LEU A 599 -30.50 -16.44 -21.69
CA LEU A 599 -31.58 -17.42 -21.92
C LEU A 599 -31.59 -18.09 -23.30
N TYR A 600 -30.57 -17.85 -24.15
CA TYR A 600 -30.43 -18.52 -25.44
C TYR A 600 -29.09 -19.28 -25.58
N SER A 601 -28.80 -20.17 -24.65
CA SER A 601 -27.80 -21.21 -24.87
C SER A 601 -28.26 -22.50 -24.21
N ASN A 602 -29.10 -23.27 -24.93
CA ASN A 602 -29.37 -24.66 -24.58
C ASN A 602 -28.08 -25.48 -24.72
N PRO A 603 -27.59 -26.17 -23.68
CA PRO A 603 -26.43 -27.04 -23.81
C PRO A 603 -26.83 -28.27 -24.63
N LYS A 604 -26.27 -28.41 -25.84
CA LYS A 604 -26.32 -29.67 -26.58
C LYS A 604 -25.45 -30.69 -25.84
N ARG A 605 -26.13 -31.65 -25.20
CA ARG A 605 -25.55 -32.85 -24.58
C ARG A 605 -24.78 -33.66 -25.62
N ALA A 606 -23.45 -33.62 -25.58
CA ALA A 606 -22.60 -34.49 -26.40
C ALA A 606 -22.62 -35.91 -25.80
N ARG A 607 -22.96 -36.89 -26.64
CA ARG A 607 -22.87 -38.32 -26.30
C ARG A 607 -21.41 -38.75 -26.26
N SER A 608 -21.10 -39.58 -25.27
CA SER A 608 -19.93 -40.44 -25.23
C SER A 608 -19.91 -41.36 -26.45
N THR A 609 -18.77 -41.41 -27.14
CA THR A 609 -18.36 -42.55 -27.96
C THR A 609 -16.91 -42.87 -27.64
N THR A 610 -16.76 -43.96 -26.90
CA THR A 610 -15.61 -44.85 -26.86
C THR A 610 -15.17 -45.24 -28.27
N GLN A 611 -13.87 -45.09 -28.57
CA GLN A 611 -12.96 -46.15 -28.98
C GLN A 611 -11.51 -45.67 -28.86
#